data_AF-A0A0L1IL34-F1
#
_entry.id   AF-A0A0L1IL34-F1
#
_cell.length_a   1.000
_cell.length_b   1.000
_cell.length_c   1.000
_cell.angle_alpha   90.00
_cell.angle_beta   90.00
_cell.angle_gamma   90.00
#
_symmetry.space_group_name_H-M   'P 1'
#
loop_
_entity.id
_entity.type
_entity.pdbx_description
1 polymer ?
#
loop_
_entity_poly.entity_id
_entity_poly.type
_entity_poly.pdbx_seq_one_letter_code
_entity_poly.pdbx_strand_id
1 'polypeptide(L)'
;MDEEIWDFDCTGSVMRFDDKELKLNEQLTEVLDDRMGQRHVLAFADDIKTEERYLVKIRYDDAGYGPKYVAHWGQFQGSGWPFYGGAVFFLVMGTVPGEDVDEIRDELSDRQLDNIRSQLARILELMRTNGYKLYEQHPSFLRYDKVADKLYLVELTFIGFTDPNSETSIPVTQDNVYVEAFNIWRYPYEEPPQAPQSPLSTQSLYPAQSQDRSKENAPPDTRSPREPEQASSSKLPHRPAGDRGRVERKRPPRNYGGRR
;
A
#
# COMPACT_ATOMS: atom_id res chain seq x y z
N MET A 1 -24.67 3.18 -21.46
CA MET A 1 -24.70 3.81 -20.14
C MET A 1 -23.81 5.01 -20.26
N ASP A 2 -24.38 6.18 -20.04
CA ASP A 2 -23.65 7.44 -20.12
C ASP A 2 -22.55 7.37 -19.07
N GLU A 3 -21.28 7.54 -19.48
CA GLU A 3 -20.22 7.86 -18.55
C GLU A 3 -20.77 8.98 -17.67
N GLU A 4 -20.84 8.77 -16.36
CA GLU A 4 -21.07 9.87 -15.43
C GLU A 4 -19.78 10.69 -15.49
N ILE A 5 -19.68 11.49 -16.56
CA ILE A 5 -18.60 12.43 -16.83
C ILE A 5 -18.66 13.37 -15.65
N TRP A 6 -17.67 13.21 -14.79
CA TRP A 6 -17.41 14.14 -13.70
C TRP A 6 -17.33 15.54 -14.31
N ASP A 7 -18.32 16.38 -14.02
CA ASP A 7 -18.49 17.72 -14.59
C ASP A 7 -18.05 18.82 -13.63
N PHE A 8 -17.41 18.44 -12.51
CA PHE A 8 -16.99 19.37 -11.49
C PHE A 8 -15.79 20.20 -11.98
N ASP A 9 -16.07 21.48 -12.22
CA ASP A 9 -15.08 22.51 -12.50
C ASP A 9 -14.73 23.26 -11.20
N CYS A 10 -13.46 23.19 -10.79
CA CYS A 10 -12.99 23.90 -9.60
C CYS A 10 -12.71 25.39 -9.82
N THR A 11 -12.85 25.89 -11.06
CA THR A 11 -12.62 27.30 -11.42
C THR A 11 -13.49 28.25 -10.60
N GLY A 12 -12.88 29.35 -10.14
CA GLY A 12 -13.50 30.35 -9.27
C GLY A 12 -13.42 30.03 -7.78
N SER A 13 -13.04 28.80 -7.40
CA SER A 13 -12.88 28.42 -6.00
C SER A 13 -11.70 29.15 -5.36
N VAL A 14 -11.84 29.50 -4.08
CA VAL A 14 -10.77 30.11 -3.29
C VAL A 14 -10.27 29.09 -2.28
N MET A 15 -8.97 28.81 -2.29
CA MET A 15 -8.30 27.92 -1.36
C MET A 15 -7.31 28.70 -0.48
N ARG A 16 -7.17 28.27 0.76
CA ARG A 16 -6.22 28.85 1.71
C ARG A 16 -5.08 27.87 1.94
N PHE A 17 -3.85 28.34 1.79
CA PHE A 17 -2.64 27.56 2.05
C PHE A 17 -1.61 28.46 2.71
N ASP A 18 -1.27 28.13 3.97
CA ASP A 18 -0.43 28.98 4.82
C ASP A 18 -1.00 30.40 4.98
N ASP A 19 -0.24 31.44 4.63
CA ASP A 19 -0.64 32.85 4.64
C ASP A 19 -1.25 33.34 3.31
N LYS A 20 -1.40 32.42 2.34
CA LYS A 20 -1.87 32.70 0.97
C LYS A 20 -3.34 32.34 0.79
N GLU A 21 -4.00 33.15 -0.02
CA GLU A 21 -5.35 32.87 -0.54
C GLU A 21 -5.25 32.78 -2.06
N LEU A 22 -5.43 31.59 -2.60
CA LEU A 22 -5.29 31.33 -4.02
C LEU A 22 -6.68 31.18 -4.63
N LYS A 23 -6.96 31.93 -5.70
CA LYS A 23 -8.16 31.76 -6.52
C LYS A 23 -7.82 30.87 -7.71
N LEU A 24 -8.52 29.75 -7.84
CA LEU A 24 -8.40 28.88 -9.01
C LEU A 24 -9.03 29.58 -10.22
N ASN A 25 -8.26 29.77 -11.28
CA ASN A 25 -8.70 30.55 -12.44
C ASN A 25 -8.97 29.69 -13.67
N GLU A 26 -8.31 28.55 -13.77
CA GLU A 26 -8.40 27.68 -14.94
C GLU A 26 -8.02 26.26 -14.54
N GLN A 27 -8.95 25.33 -14.73
CA GLN A 27 -8.67 23.90 -14.68
C GLN A 27 -8.04 23.46 -16.01
N LEU A 28 -6.82 22.94 -15.95
CA LEU A 28 -6.02 22.58 -17.12
C LEU A 28 -6.19 21.11 -17.50
N THR A 29 -6.20 20.24 -16.49
CA THR A 29 -6.31 18.81 -16.70
C THR A 29 -7.13 18.19 -15.59
N GLU A 30 -7.92 17.21 -15.95
CA GLU A 30 -8.39 16.18 -15.03
C GLU A 30 -7.66 14.89 -15.36
N VAL A 31 -6.97 14.33 -14.37
CA VAL A 31 -6.29 13.06 -14.47
C VAL A 31 -6.75 12.21 -13.31
N LEU A 32 -7.48 11.14 -13.59
CA LEU A 32 -7.62 10.08 -12.61
C LEU A 32 -6.22 9.48 -12.40
N ASP A 33 -5.64 9.66 -11.20
CA ASP A 33 -4.44 8.92 -10.81
C ASP A 33 -4.90 7.58 -10.29
N ASP A 34 -5.14 6.73 -11.27
CA ASP A 34 -5.54 5.35 -11.12
C ASP A 34 -4.53 4.52 -10.26
N ARG A 35 -3.37 5.05 -9.85
CA ARG A 35 -2.51 4.42 -8.81
C ARG A 35 -2.95 4.68 -7.39
N MET A 36 -3.63 5.80 -7.12
CA MET A 36 -3.79 6.28 -5.75
C MET A 36 -5.23 6.33 -5.27
N GLY A 37 -6.21 5.88 -6.07
CA GLY A 37 -7.61 6.11 -5.68
C GLY A 37 -8.10 7.54 -5.96
N GLN A 38 -7.25 8.39 -6.56
CA GLN A 38 -7.38 9.83 -6.46
C GLN A 38 -7.64 10.47 -7.83
N ARG A 39 -8.63 11.35 -7.90
CA ARG A 39 -8.74 12.29 -9.02
C ARG A 39 -7.81 13.46 -8.77
N HIS A 40 -6.93 13.72 -9.73
CA HIS A 40 -6.02 14.84 -9.72
C HIS A 40 -6.48 15.89 -10.72
N VAL A 41 -6.60 17.13 -10.24
CA VAL A 41 -6.79 18.28 -11.12
C VAL A 41 -5.50 19.08 -11.12
N LEU A 42 -5.04 19.47 -12.31
CA LEU A 42 -4.04 20.51 -12.46
C LEU A 42 -4.76 21.79 -12.82
N ALA A 43 -4.51 22.87 -12.08
CA ALA A 43 -5.15 24.15 -12.30
C ALA A 43 -4.15 25.30 -12.15
N PHE A 44 -4.43 26.40 -12.83
CA PHE A 44 -3.80 27.67 -12.51
C PHE A 44 -4.54 28.33 -11.35
N ALA A 45 -3.78 28.95 -10.46
CA ALA A 45 -4.31 29.74 -9.37
C ALA A 45 -3.51 31.02 -9.20
N ASP A 46 -4.18 32.13 -8.90
CA ASP A 46 -3.51 33.38 -8.57
C ASP A 46 -3.64 33.66 -7.07
N ASP A 47 -2.56 34.09 -6.44
CA ASP A 47 -2.63 34.67 -5.11
C ASP A 47 -3.39 35.98 -5.17
N ILE A 48 -4.47 36.09 -4.40
CA ILE A 48 -5.39 37.23 -4.43
C ILE A 48 -4.70 38.53 -4.00
N LYS A 49 -3.67 38.46 -3.15
CA LYS A 49 -2.97 39.63 -2.61
C LYS A 49 -1.81 40.06 -3.49
N THR A 50 -1.03 39.09 -4.00
CA THR A 50 0.21 39.39 -4.74
C THR A 50 0.05 39.31 -6.25
N GLU A 51 -1.07 38.77 -6.74
CA GLU A 51 -1.34 38.49 -8.16
C GLU A 51 -0.33 37.52 -8.80
N GLU A 52 0.47 36.82 -7.97
CA GLU A 52 1.42 35.82 -8.46
C GLU A 52 0.68 34.55 -8.88
N ARG A 53 1.03 34.03 -10.06
CA ARG A 53 0.40 32.84 -10.65
C ARG A 53 1.14 31.56 -10.25
N TYR A 54 0.35 30.56 -9.89
CA TYR A 54 0.79 29.24 -9.45
C TYR A 54 0.18 28.16 -10.33
N LEU A 55 0.88 27.03 -10.41
CA LEU A 55 0.35 25.77 -10.91
C LEU A 55 0.07 24.88 -9.69
N VAL A 56 -1.19 24.52 -9.48
CA VAL A 56 -1.62 23.72 -8.33
C VAL A 56 -2.15 22.37 -8.79
N LYS A 57 -1.74 21.32 -8.08
CA LYS A 57 -2.26 19.96 -8.24
C LYS A 57 -3.19 19.64 -7.06
N ILE A 58 -4.48 19.52 -7.33
CA ILE A 58 -5.54 19.23 -6.37
C ILE A 58 -5.81 17.72 -6.42
N ARG A 59 -6.09 17.09 -5.27
CA ARG A 59 -6.43 15.67 -5.17
C ARG A 59 -7.72 15.49 -4.39
N TYR A 60 -8.65 14.70 -4.91
CA TYR A 60 -9.91 14.33 -4.24
C TYR A 60 -9.81 12.90 -3.69
N ASP A 61 -10.32 12.69 -2.47
CA ASP A 61 -10.28 11.40 -1.76
C ASP A 61 -11.47 11.33 -0.79
N ASP A 62 -12.47 10.46 -1.00
CA ASP A 62 -13.42 10.01 0.04
C ASP A 62 -14.29 8.83 -0.41
N ALA A 63 -14.05 7.65 0.16
CA ALA A 63 -14.96 6.50 0.07
C ALA A 63 -15.36 5.93 1.46
N GLY A 64 -14.84 6.47 2.57
CA GLY A 64 -15.20 6.03 3.93
C GLY A 64 -14.79 4.60 4.36
N TYR A 65 -14.06 3.84 3.52
CA TYR A 65 -13.65 2.44 3.76
C TYR A 65 -12.19 2.26 4.17
N GLY A 66 -11.43 3.36 4.30
CA GLY A 66 -10.02 3.31 4.66
C GLY A 66 -9.60 4.47 5.56
N PRO A 67 -8.32 4.50 5.95
CA PRO A 67 -7.71 5.62 6.65
C PRO A 67 -8.00 6.95 5.97
N LYS A 68 -8.51 7.93 6.72
CA LYS A 68 -8.76 9.27 6.17
C LYS A 68 -7.43 9.93 5.82
N TYR A 69 -7.27 10.43 4.60
CA TYR A 69 -6.10 11.24 4.26
C TYR A 69 -5.98 12.46 5.19
N VAL A 70 -4.78 12.71 5.72
CA VAL A 70 -4.48 13.86 6.60
C VAL A 70 -3.55 14.84 5.91
N ALA A 71 -2.39 14.38 5.45
CA ALA A 71 -1.38 15.21 4.81
C ALA A 71 -0.41 14.37 3.98
N HIS A 72 0.31 15.00 3.06
CA HIS A 72 1.52 14.44 2.47
C HIS A 72 2.58 15.53 2.35
N TRP A 73 3.85 15.13 2.37
CA TRP A 73 4.94 16.00 2.00
C TRP A 73 6.13 15.19 1.50
N GLY A 74 7.05 15.85 0.79
CA GLY A 74 8.31 15.26 0.36
C GLY A 74 9.50 16.02 0.92
N GLN A 75 10.64 15.35 1.08
CA GLN A 75 11.92 16.00 1.36
C GLN A 75 13.07 15.22 0.72
N PHE A 76 14.23 15.87 0.60
CA PHE A 76 15.46 15.18 0.23
C PHE A 76 16.02 14.39 1.42
N GLN A 77 16.56 13.22 1.14
CA GLN A 77 17.15 12.30 2.08
C GLN A 77 18.52 12.84 2.54
N GLY A 78 18.66 13.05 3.85
CA GLY A 78 19.92 13.42 4.50
C GLY A 78 20.87 12.23 4.70
N SER A 79 22.03 12.45 5.33
CA SER A 79 23.08 11.44 5.52
C SER A 79 22.71 10.27 6.43
N GLY A 80 21.62 10.37 7.19
CA GLY A 80 21.10 9.28 8.04
C GLY A 80 20.10 8.36 7.35
N TRP A 81 19.75 8.61 6.08
CA TRP A 81 18.79 7.81 5.33
C TRP A 81 19.50 6.81 4.41
N PRO A 82 18.85 5.70 4.02
CA PRO A 82 19.47 4.66 3.20
C PRO A 82 20.00 5.16 1.85
N PHE A 83 19.39 6.20 1.28
CA PHE A 83 19.77 6.75 -0.02
C PHE A 83 20.08 8.25 0.08
N TYR A 84 21.32 8.58 0.42
CA TYR A 84 21.77 9.97 0.51
C TYR A 84 21.51 10.75 -0.80
N GLY A 85 20.85 11.91 -0.68
CA GLY A 85 20.49 12.74 -1.83
C GLY A 85 19.25 12.27 -2.61
N GLY A 86 18.66 11.13 -2.24
CA GLY A 86 17.36 10.69 -2.76
C GLY A 86 16.20 11.56 -2.28
N ALA A 87 14.97 11.24 -2.68
CA ALA A 87 13.75 11.85 -2.15
C ALA A 87 13.00 10.85 -1.28
N VAL A 88 12.31 11.33 -0.25
CA VAL A 88 11.35 10.55 0.55
C VAL A 88 10.03 11.29 0.55
N PHE A 89 8.94 10.53 0.41
CA PHE A 89 7.58 11.02 0.44
C PHE A 89 6.88 10.41 1.65
N PHE A 90 6.19 11.25 2.41
CA PHE A 90 5.39 10.85 3.54
C PHE A 90 3.93 11.00 3.17
N LEU A 91 3.16 9.95 3.45
CA LEU A 91 1.71 9.97 3.43
C LEU A 91 1.24 9.79 4.88
N VAL A 92 0.50 10.77 5.39
CA VAL A 92 -0.11 10.72 6.71
C VAL A 92 -1.59 10.49 6.54
N MET A 93 -2.05 9.42 7.16
CA MET A 93 -3.46 9.03 7.18
C MET A 93 -3.92 8.93 8.64
N GLY A 94 -5.21 9.14 8.86
CA GLY A 94 -5.85 8.96 10.15
C GLY A 94 -5.87 7.49 10.53
N THR A 95 -5.78 7.21 11.83
CA THR A 95 -5.95 5.86 12.34
C THR A 95 -7.39 5.40 12.12
N VAL A 96 -7.59 4.13 11.77
CA VAL A 96 -8.90 3.48 11.80
C VAL A 96 -9.03 2.66 13.09
N PRO A 97 -10.25 2.49 13.64
CA PRO A 97 -10.45 1.57 14.76
C PRO A 97 -10.37 0.11 14.29
N GLY A 98 -10.28 -0.80 15.26
CA GLY A 98 -10.26 -2.24 15.02
C GLY A 98 -8.87 -2.87 15.12
N GLU A 99 -8.88 -4.19 15.12
CA GLU A 99 -7.70 -5.03 15.28
C GLU A 99 -7.21 -5.53 13.91
N ASP A 100 -5.94 -5.94 13.81
CA ASP A 100 -5.40 -6.54 12.60
C ASP A 100 -6.13 -7.87 12.33
N VAL A 101 -6.70 -8.01 11.13
CA VAL A 101 -7.46 -9.24 10.80
C VAL A 101 -6.54 -10.47 10.79
N ASP A 102 -5.26 -10.33 10.43
CA ASP A 102 -4.31 -11.46 10.47
C ASP A 102 -4.13 -11.99 11.89
N GLU A 103 -4.11 -11.09 12.87
CA GLU A 103 -3.91 -11.42 14.29
C GLU A 103 -5.15 -12.04 14.93
N ILE A 104 -6.36 -11.60 14.54
CA ILE A 104 -7.61 -12.00 15.20
C ILE A 104 -8.43 -13.04 14.44
N ARG A 105 -8.05 -13.46 13.23
CA ARG A 105 -8.89 -14.30 12.35
C ARG A 105 -9.36 -15.61 12.99
N ASP A 106 -8.56 -16.19 13.88
CA ASP A 106 -8.89 -17.44 14.58
C ASP A 106 -9.90 -17.23 15.73
N GLU A 107 -10.09 -15.99 16.17
CA GLU A 107 -11.05 -15.61 17.22
C GLU A 107 -12.41 -15.17 16.66
N LEU A 108 -12.46 -14.81 15.38
CA LEU A 108 -13.69 -14.31 14.75
C LEU A 108 -14.76 -15.41 14.72
N SER A 109 -16.00 -15.07 15.02
CA SER A 109 -17.13 -15.98 14.80
C SER A 109 -17.46 -16.10 13.31
N ASP A 110 -18.11 -17.18 12.90
CA ASP A 110 -18.52 -17.39 11.50
C ASP A 110 -19.41 -16.24 11.00
N ARG A 111 -20.30 -15.73 11.87
CA ARG A 111 -21.12 -14.54 11.57
C ARG A 111 -20.26 -13.30 11.28
N GLN A 112 -19.17 -13.10 12.02
CA GLN A 112 -18.26 -11.97 11.78
C GLN A 112 -17.48 -12.18 10.48
N LEU A 113 -17.04 -13.41 10.19
CA LEU A 113 -16.40 -13.74 8.91
C LEU A 113 -17.34 -13.50 7.72
N ASP A 114 -18.62 -13.90 7.82
CA ASP A 114 -19.63 -13.63 6.78
C ASP A 114 -19.85 -12.13 6.56
N ASN A 115 -19.86 -11.34 7.65
CA ASN A 115 -20.00 -9.90 7.54
C ASN A 115 -18.75 -9.23 6.96
N ILE A 116 -17.55 -9.68 7.34
CA ILE A 116 -16.28 -9.25 6.74
C ILE A 116 -16.28 -9.58 5.25
N ARG A 117 -16.68 -10.79 4.84
CA ARG A 117 -16.81 -11.18 3.43
C ARG A 117 -17.74 -10.25 2.66
N SER A 118 -18.90 -9.95 3.23
CA SER A 118 -19.88 -9.03 2.66
C SER A 118 -19.34 -7.61 2.49
N GLN A 119 -18.66 -7.07 3.50
CA GLN A 119 -18.07 -5.73 3.46
C GLN A 119 -16.88 -5.66 2.50
N LEU A 120 -16.00 -6.66 2.52
CA LEU A 120 -14.84 -6.73 1.66
C LEU A 120 -15.24 -6.78 0.18
N ALA A 121 -16.25 -7.58 -0.17
CA ALA A 121 -16.79 -7.61 -1.53
C ALA A 121 -17.27 -6.22 -1.98
N ARG A 122 -17.98 -5.49 -1.10
CA ARG A 122 -18.43 -4.11 -1.40
C ARG A 122 -17.27 -3.13 -1.59
N ILE A 123 -16.23 -3.23 -0.74
CA ILE A 123 -15.03 -2.39 -0.84
C ILE A 123 -14.31 -2.66 -2.16
N LEU A 124 -14.07 -3.93 -2.49
CA LEU A 124 -13.36 -4.31 -3.71
C LEU A 124 -14.18 -4.02 -4.98
N GLU A 125 -15.51 -4.16 -4.93
CA GLU A 125 -16.37 -3.75 -6.04
C GLU A 125 -16.33 -2.24 -6.24
N LEU A 126 -16.37 -1.47 -5.14
CA LEU A 126 -16.24 -0.02 -5.21
C LEU A 126 -14.88 0.39 -5.81
N MET A 127 -13.80 -0.29 -5.41
CA MET A 127 -12.48 -0.10 -6.04
C MET A 127 -12.55 -0.39 -7.54
N ARG A 128 -13.09 -1.54 -7.94
CA ARG A 128 -13.23 -1.95 -9.35
C ARG A 128 -14.00 -0.93 -10.16
N THR A 129 -15.18 -0.49 -9.70
CA THR A 129 -16.01 0.50 -10.39
C THR A 129 -15.32 1.84 -10.55
N ASN A 130 -14.40 2.19 -9.65
CA ASN A 130 -13.60 3.41 -9.73
C ASN A 130 -12.28 3.22 -10.50
N GLY A 131 -12.07 2.07 -11.14
CA GLY A 131 -10.90 1.81 -11.97
C GLY A 131 -9.71 1.21 -11.24
N TYR A 132 -9.92 0.71 -10.02
CA TYR A 132 -8.88 0.15 -9.16
C TYR A 132 -9.03 -1.36 -8.99
N LYS A 133 -7.91 -2.05 -8.75
CA LYS A 133 -7.90 -3.43 -8.26
C LYS A 133 -6.76 -3.63 -7.29
N LEU A 134 -6.78 -4.72 -6.54
CA LEU A 134 -5.67 -5.09 -5.66
C LEU A 134 -4.92 -6.28 -6.26
N TYR A 135 -3.61 -6.16 -6.46
CA TYR A 135 -2.79 -7.24 -7.05
C TYR A 135 -2.36 -8.30 -6.03
N GLU A 136 -2.20 -7.90 -4.77
CA GLU A 136 -1.87 -8.81 -3.67
C GLU A 136 -2.92 -8.67 -2.58
N GLN A 137 -3.31 -9.78 -1.98
CA GLN A 137 -4.26 -9.82 -0.89
C GLN A 137 -3.56 -10.42 0.33
N HIS A 138 -3.73 -9.77 1.48
CA HIS A 138 -3.24 -10.29 2.75
C HIS A 138 -4.20 -9.86 3.86
N PRO A 139 -4.49 -10.73 4.86
CA PRO A 139 -5.32 -10.37 6.00
C PRO A 139 -4.88 -9.09 6.71
N SER A 140 -3.56 -8.86 6.82
CA SER A 140 -3.01 -7.66 7.49
C SER A 140 -3.29 -6.34 6.77
N PHE A 141 -3.82 -6.38 5.56
CA PHE A 141 -4.31 -5.19 4.87
C PHE A 141 -5.65 -4.72 5.43
N LEU A 142 -6.28 -5.50 6.31
CA LEU A 142 -7.59 -5.25 6.86
C LEU A 142 -7.52 -4.94 8.35
N ARG A 143 -8.36 -3.99 8.79
CA ARG A 143 -8.68 -3.77 10.20
C ARG A 143 -10.16 -4.04 10.42
N TYR A 144 -10.48 -4.75 11.49
CA TYR A 144 -11.87 -5.07 11.82
C TYR A 144 -12.21 -4.62 13.23
N ASP A 145 -13.20 -3.74 13.33
CA ASP A 145 -13.75 -3.26 14.59
C ASP A 145 -14.90 -4.20 15.01
N LYS A 146 -14.60 -5.11 15.94
CA LYS A 146 -15.57 -6.08 16.48
C LYS A 146 -16.79 -5.41 17.12
N VAL A 147 -16.65 -4.20 17.68
CA VAL A 147 -17.73 -3.49 18.38
C VAL A 147 -18.67 -2.82 17.38
N ALA A 148 -18.10 -2.16 16.36
CA ALA A 148 -18.86 -1.50 15.31
C ALA A 148 -19.30 -2.46 14.18
N ASP A 149 -18.79 -3.69 14.19
CA ASP A 149 -18.96 -4.69 13.13
C ASP A 149 -18.56 -4.14 11.75
N LYS A 150 -17.44 -3.42 11.70
CA LYS A 150 -17.00 -2.65 10.53
C LYS A 150 -15.58 -3.03 10.08
N LEU A 151 -15.44 -3.21 8.77
CA LEU A 151 -14.18 -3.52 8.10
C LEU A 151 -13.56 -2.27 7.47
N TYR A 152 -12.24 -2.19 7.52
CA TYR A 152 -11.43 -1.15 6.87
C TYR A 152 -10.30 -1.78 6.06
N LEU A 153 -10.06 -1.27 4.85
CA LEU A 153 -8.87 -1.59 4.04
C LEU A 153 -7.82 -0.50 4.31
N VAL A 154 -6.67 -0.88 4.87
CA VAL A 154 -5.65 0.06 5.38
C VAL A 154 -4.34 0.04 4.61
N GLU A 155 -4.05 -1.03 3.86
CA GLU A 155 -2.85 -1.16 3.06
C GLU A 155 -3.21 -1.17 1.57
N LEU A 156 -2.63 -0.24 0.82
CA LEU A 156 -2.91 0.00 -0.59
C LEU A 156 -1.64 -0.08 -1.44
N THR A 157 -0.51 -0.53 -0.88
CA THR A 157 0.77 -0.65 -1.59
C THR A 157 0.67 -1.42 -2.91
N PHE A 158 -0.20 -2.43 -2.97
CA PHE A 158 -0.38 -3.29 -4.14
C PHE A 158 -1.60 -2.94 -4.98
N ILE A 159 -2.07 -1.70 -4.89
CA ILE A 159 -3.15 -1.21 -5.73
C ILE A 159 -2.68 -1.15 -7.20
N GLY A 160 -3.62 -1.51 -8.05
CA GLY A 160 -3.51 -1.59 -9.47
C GLY A 160 -4.70 -0.96 -10.16
N PHE A 161 -4.68 -1.07 -11.48
CA PHE A 161 -5.59 -0.38 -12.35
C PHE A 161 -6.40 -1.40 -13.12
N THR A 162 -7.66 -1.07 -13.35
CA THR A 162 -8.53 -1.84 -14.22
C THR A 162 -9.46 -0.89 -14.94
N ASP A 163 -9.78 -1.18 -16.20
CA ASP A 163 -10.90 -0.53 -16.85
C ASP A 163 -12.19 -1.19 -16.31
N PRO A 164 -13.08 -0.45 -15.61
CA PRO A 164 -14.31 -1.01 -15.07
C PRO A 164 -15.27 -1.52 -16.16
N ASN A 165 -15.11 -1.04 -17.40
CA ASN A 165 -15.93 -1.37 -18.56
C ASN A 165 -15.31 -2.44 -19.44
N SER A 166 -14.08 -2.88 -19.14
CA SER A 166 -13.45 -3.97 -19.87
C SER A 166 -14.27 -5.25 -19.72
N GLU A 167 -14.36 -6.04 -20.80
CA GLU A 167 -14.96 -7.38 -20.77
C GLU A 167 -14.31 -8.32 -19.72
N THR A 168 -13.07 -8.02 -19.34
CA THR A 168 -12.32 -8.77 -18.31
C THR A 168 -12.57 -8.26 -16.88
N SER A 169 -13.28 -7.15 -16.72
CA SER A 169 -13.61 -6.53 -15.44
C SER A 169 -14.88 -7.14 -14.87
N ILE A 170 -14.73 -8.27 -14.19
CA ILE A 170 -15.86 -8.99 -13.58
C ILE A 170 -16.29 -8.31 -12.26
N PRO A 171 -17.61 -8.17 -11.99
CA PRO A 171 -18.09 -7.68 -10.70
C PRO A 171 -17.56 -8.50 -9.52
N VAL A 172 -17.18 -7.81 -8.45
CA VAL A 172 -16.68 -8.45 -7.23
C VAL A 172 -17.84 -8.77 -6.29
N THR A 173 -18.18 -10.05 -6.20
CA THR A 173 -19.16 -10.60 -5.26
C THR A 173 -18.46 -11.29 -4.08
N GLN A 174 -19.23 -11.75 -3.10
CA GLN A 174 -18.71 -12.41 -1.89
C GLN A 174 -17.90 -13.68 -2.18
N ASP A 175 -18.25 -14.41 -3.24
CA ASP A 175 -17.60 -15.66 -3.64
C ASP A 175 -16.59 -15.43 -4.77
N ASN A 176 -16.22 -14.17 -5.05
CA ASN A 176 -15.24 -13.84 -6.05
C ASN A 176 -13.83 -14.18 -5.54
N VAL A 177 -12.98 -14.68 -6.45
CA VAL A 177 -11.58 -15.05 -6.15
C VAL A 177 -10.78 -13.94 -5.46
N TYR A 178 -11.07 -12.67 -5.75
CA TYR A 178 -10.39 -11.53 -5.11
C TYR A 178 -10.75 -11.38 -3.62
N VAL A 179 -11.95 -11.79 -3.22
CA VAL A 179 -12.36 -11.86 -1.81
C VAL A 179 -11.77 -13.10 -1.16
N GLU A 180 -11.82 -14.24 -1.85
CA GLU A 180 -11.27 -15.51 -1.37
C GLU A 180 -9.75 -15.45 -1.13
N ALA A 181 -9.02 -14.69 -1.95
CA ALA A 181 -7.57 -14.54 -1.91
C ALA A 181 -7.02 -13.93 -0.59
N PHE A 182 -7.86 -13.29 0.23
CA PHE A 182 -7.44 -12.86 1.57
C PHE A 182 -7.20 -14.03 2.53
N ASN A 183 -7.65 -15.25 2.20
CA ASN A 183 -7.34 -16.48 2.93
C ASN A 183 -7.67 -16.43 4.45
N ILE A 184 -8.81 -15.81 4.80
CA ILE A 184 -9.33 -15.73 6.18
C ILE A 184 -10.55 -16.64 6.41
N TRP A 185 -10.89 -17.47 5.42
CA TRP A 185 -12.15 -18.21 5.39
C TRP A 185 -11.99 -19.61 5.97
N ARG A 186 -12.86 -19.96 6.91
CA ARG A 186 -13.02 -21.33 7.39
C ARG A 186 -13.97 -22.02 6.43
N TYR A 187 -13.45 -22.67 5.39
CA TYR A 187 -14.31 -23.58 4.64
C TYR A 187 -14.79 -24.67 5.61
N PRO A 188 -16.07 -25.08 5.52
CA PRO A 188 -16.46 -26.35 6.08
C PRO A 188 -15.73 -27.41 5.26
N TYR A 189 -14.49 -27.72 5.64
CA TYR A 189 -13.97 -29.04 5.40
C TYR A 189 -14.86 -29.95 6.23
N GLU A 190 -15.98 -30.37 5.66
CA GLU A 190 -16.49 -31.68 6.04
C GLU A 190 -15.29 -32.61 5.88
N GLU A 191 -14.81 -33.16 7.00
CA GLU A 191 -13.86 -34.26 6.91
C GLU A 191 -14.48 -35.24 5.92
N PRO A 192 -13.75 -35.63 4.85
CA PRO A 192 -14.25 -36.63 3.92
C PRO A 192 -14.76 -37.78 4.78
N PRO A 193 -16.00 -38.26 4.60
CA PRO A 193 -16.58 -39.26 5.47
C PRO A 193 -15.57 -40.38 5.62
N GLN A 194 -15.09 -40.59 6.86
CA GLN A 194 -14.08 -41.59 7.15
C GLN A 194 -14.51 -42.86 6.45
N ALA A 195 -13.73 -43.30 5.45
CA ALA A 195 -14.01 -44.54 4.75
C ALA A 195 -14.24 -45.60 5.83
N PRO A 196 -15.32 -46.41 5.72
CA PRO A 196 -15.66 -47.37 6.75
C PRO A 196 -14.40 -48.16 7.10
N GLN A 197 -13.94 -48.03 8.35
CA GLN A 197 -12.77 -48.74 8.81
C GLN A 197 -13.06 -50.22 8.58
N SER A 198 -12.41 -50.79 7.57
CA SER A 198 -12.47 -52.23 7.32
C SER A 198 -12.10 -52.91 8.64
N PRO A 199 -12.94 -53.81 9.17
CA PRO A 199 -12.64 -54.46 10.44
C PRO A 199 -11.28 -55.14 10.32
N LEU A 200 -10.39 -54.82 11.26
CA LEU A 200 -9.05 -55.40 11.37
C LEU A 200 -9.14 -56.92 11.28
N SER A 201 -8.73 -57.47 10.14
CA SER A 201 -8.38 -58.88 10.02
C SER A 201 -7.12 -59.12 10.84
N THR A 202 -7.33 -59.71 12.00
CA THR A 202 -6.29 -60.30 12.85
C THR A 202 -5.71 -61.52 12.14
N GLN A 203 -4.39 -61.51 11.89
CA GLN A 203 -3.43 -62.61 11.62
C GLN A 203 -2.36 -62.09 10.64
N SER A 204 -1.06 -62.36 10.73
CA SER A 204 -0.27 -63.30 11.51
C SER A 204 1.21 -62.91 11.39
N LEU A 205 1.96 -63.23 12.45
CA LEU A 205 3.41 -63.41 12.59
C LEU A 205 4.25 -63.51 11.31
N TYR A 206 5.39 -62.80 11.26
CA TYR A 206 6.73 -63.37 11.01
C TYR A 206 7.84 -62.52 11.65
N PRO A 207 9.00 -63.11 12.00
CA PRO A 207 9.94 -62.58 12.99
C PRO A 207 11.07 -61.73 12.40
N ALA A 208 11.75 -61.04 13.33
CA ALA A 208 12.92 -60.21 13.14
C ALA A 208 14.07 -60.89 12.36
N GLN A 209 14.64 -60.14 11.42
CA GLN A 209 16.03 -60.32 10.99
C GLN A 209 16.78 -59.00 11.12
N SER A 210 17.69 -58.99 12.09
CA SER A 210 18.81 -58.07 12.18
C SER A 210 19.79 -58.32 11.02
N GLN A 211 20.13 -57.30 10.24
CA GLN A 211 21.45 -57.21 9.62
C GLN A 211 21.97 -55.77 9.65
N ASP A 212 22.88 -55.60 10.58
CA ASP A 212 24.02 -54.70 10.57
C ASP A 212 24.71 -54.68 9.19
N ARG A 213 24.92 -53.48 8.63
CA ARG A 213 26.06 -53.16 7.75
C ARG A 213 26.23 -51.65 7.61
N SER A 214 27.16 -51.17 8.41
CA SER A 214 28.08 -50.06 8.20
C SER A 214 28.49 -49.83 6.73
N LYS A 215 28.53 -48.53 6.34
CA LYS A 215 29.51 -47.82 5.47
C LYS A 215 28.84 -46.53 4.95
N GLU A 216 29.14 -45.37 5.52
CA GLU A 216 30.28 -44.50 5.13
C GLU A 216 30.14 -44.01 3.69
N ASN A 217 29.62 -42.79 3.53
CA ASN A 217 29.81 -41.96 2.34
C ASN A 217 29.92 -40.50 2.80
N ALA A 218 31.16 -40.04 2.90
CA ALA A 218 31.50 -38.62 3.01
C ALA A 218 31.31 -37.94 1.65
N PRO A 219 30.93 -36.64 1.61
CA PRO A 219 30.85 -35.89 0.36
C PRO A 219 32.26 -35.49 -0.14
N PRO A 220 32.50 -35.48 -1.47
CA PRO A 220 33.77 -35.04 -2.02
C PRO A 220 33.89 -33.51 -1.98
N ASP A 221 35.04 -33.11 -1.46
CA ASP A 221 35.62 -31.78 -1.41
C ASP A 221 36.01 -31.33 -2.83
N THR A 222 35.28 -30.35 -3.39
CA THR A 222 35.64 -29.70 -4.67
C THR A 222 36.10 -28.27 -4.43
N ARG A 223 37.42 -28.17 -4.41
CA ARG A 223 38.29 -27.00 -4.55
C ARG A 223 37.72 -25.87 -5.43
N SER A 224 37.77 -24.67 -4.88
CA SER A 224 37.71 -23.39 -5.59
C SER A 224 38.73 -23.29 -6.73
N PRO A 225 38.34 -22.77 -7.91
CA PRO A 225 39.29 -22.23 -8.87
C PRO A 225 39.55 -20.74 -8.62
N ARG A 226 40.83 -20.46 -8.41
CA ARG A 226 41.61 -19.22 -8.61
C ARG A 226 40.92 -18.06 -9.34
N GLU A 227 41.02 -16.89 -8.70
CA GLU A 227 41.02 -15.56 -9.33
C GLU A 227 42.08 -15.45 -10.43
N PRO A 228 41.80 -14.70 -11.50
CA PRO A 228 42.82 -13.97 -12.24
C PRO A 228 42.85 -12.49 -11.84
N GLU A 229 44.07 -12.06 -11.56
CA GLU A 229 44.52 -10.69 -11.34
C GLU A 229 44.22 -9.72 -12.50
N GLN A 230 43.93 -8.49 -12.07
CA GLN A 230 44.41 -7.20 -12.59
C GLN A 230 44.11 -6.81 -14.05
N ALA A 231 43.27 -5.78 -14.18
CA ALA A 231 43.40 -4.76 -15.22
C ALA A 231 43.24 -3.36 -14.61
N SER A 232 44.38 -2.66 -14.51
CA SER A 232 44.58 -1.22 -14.70
C SER A 232 43.33 -0.33 -14.72
N SER A 233 43.17 0.50 -13.68
CA SER A 233 42.39 1.73 -13.79
C SER A 233 43.24 2.95 -13.46
N SER A 234 43.14 3.90 -14.38
CA SER A 234 43.79 5.19 -14.50
C SER A 234 43.72 6.05 -13.23
N LYS A 235 44.85 6.73 -12.99
CA LYS A 235 44.98 7.90 -12.11
C LYS A 235 44.02 9.00 -12.56
N LEU A 236 43.12 9.43 -11.68
CA LEU A 236 42.46 10.73 -11.77
C LEU A 236 43.21 11.75 -10.90
N PRO A 237 43.40 13.00 -11.37
CA PRO A 237 44.16 14.00 -10.65
C PRO A 237 43.37 14.62 -9.49
N HIS A 238 44.09 14.84 -8.39
CA HIS A 238 43.72 15.72 -7.30
C HIS A 238 43.19 17.07 -7.81
N ARG A 239 41.99 17.47 -7.35
CA ARG A 239 41.57 18.87 -7.32
C ARG A 239 41.75 19.44 -5.91
N PRO A 240 42.19 20.71 -5.80
CA PRO A 240 42.53 21.34 -4.53
C PRO A 240 41.28 21.77 -3.76
N ALA A 241 41.41 21.80 -2.44
CA ALA A 241 40.45 22.37 -1.51
C ALA A 241 40.27 23.86 -1.80
N GLY A 242 39.04 24.22 -2.20
CA GLY A 242 38.58 25.59 -2.37
C GLY A 242 37.86 26.10 -1.12
N ASP A 243 38.22 27.31 -0.76
CA ASP A 243 38.00 28.01 0.49
C ASP A 243 36.54 28.51 0.68
N ARG A 244 36.19 28.58 1.97
CA ARG A 244 35.11 29.30 2.68
C ARG A 244 34.11 30.15 1.88
N GLY A 245 32.82 29.79 2.05
CA GLY A 245 31.69 30.73 2.02
C GLY A 245 30.86 30.62 3.30
N ARG A 246 31.15 31.46 4.29
CA ARG A 246 30.37 31.60 5.54
C ARG A 246 29.04 32.29 5.20
N VAL A 247 27.96 31.53 5.04
CA VAL A 247 26.61 32.09 4.89
C VAL A 247 26.09 32.46 6.28
N GLU A 248 26.01 33.77 6.51
CA GLU A 248 25.46 34.37 7.72
C GLU A 248 23.94 34.14 7.77
N ARG A 249 23.50 33.19 8.60
CA ARG A 249 22.08 32.96 8.84
C ARG A 249 21.50 34.13 9.63
N LYS A 250 20.77 35.02 8.96
CA LYS A 250 19.89 36.00 9.59
C LYS A 250 18.88 35.27 10.47
N ARG A 251 18.87 35.58 11.77
CA ARG A 251 17.85 35.10 12.72
C ARG A 251 16.49 35.75 12.37
N PRO A 252 15.37 35.03 12.42
CA PRO A 252 14.06 35.64 12.30
C PRO A 252 13.74 36.50 13.54
N PRO A 253 12.92 37.55 13.40
CA PRO A 253 12.57 38.43 14.50
C PRO A 253 11.73 37.70 15.55
N ARG A 254 12.05 37.94 16.82
CA ARG A 254 11.21 37.56 17.96
C ARG A 254 9.99 38.47 17.99
N ASN A 255 8.81 37.93 17.70
CA ASN A 255 7.55 38.61 18.02
C ASN A 255 7.29 38.51 19.53
N TYR A 256 7.38 39.67 20.18
CA TYR A 256 6.85 39.91 21.51
C TYR A 256 5.50 40.62 21.40
N GLY A 257 4.52 40.15 22.17
CA GLY A 257 3.31 40.91 22.51
C GLY A 257 2.08 40.51 21.68
N GLY A 258 0.89 40.39 22.25
CA GLY A 258 0.49 40.75 23.59
C GLY A 258 -0.95 40.33 23.86
N ARG A 259 -1.23 40.10 25.14
CA ARG A 259 -2.57 39.97 25.71
C ARG A 259 -3.40 41.21 25.40
N ARG A 260 -4.65 41.01 24.97
CA ARG A 260 -5.84 41.59 25.60
C ARG A 260 -6.97 40.58 25.50
#